data_AF-A0A969R551-F1
#
_entry.id   AF-A0A969R551-F1
#
_cell.length_a   1.000
_cell.length_b   1.000
_cell.length_c   1.000
_cell.angle_alpha   90.00
_cell.angle_beta   90.00
_cell.angle_gamma   90.00
#
_symmetry.space_group_name_H-M   'P 1'
#
loop_
_entity.id
_entity.type
_entity.pdbx_description
1 polymer ?
#
loop_
_entity_poly.entity_id
_entity_poly.type
_entity_poly.pdbx_seq_one_letter_code
_entity_poly.pdbx_strand_id
1 'polypeptide(L)' 'MINQNNVVPENTVDFYKRLVWLESEAMLGQKDPQKLAKMALQLAEFTATLARLAVKEAEAPRRETPSEAA' A
#
# COMPACT_ATOMS: atom_id res chain seq x y z
N MET A 1 -12.30 -17.94 -19.58
CA MET A 1 -12.95 -17.22 -18.46
C MET A 1 -11.85 -16.52 -17.69
N ILE A 2 -11.79 -15.19 -17.75
CA ILE A 2 -10.82 -14.40 -16.96
C ILE A 2 -11.52 -14.08 -15.64
N ASN A 3 -10.98 -14.54 -14.52
CA ASN A 3 -11.51 -14.20 -13.18
C ASN A 3 -11.36 -12.68 -12.96
N GLN A 4 -12.47 -11.94 -13.04
CA GLN A 4 -12.52 -10.48 -13.01
C GLN A 4 -12.51 -9.84 -11.60
N ASN A 5 -12.25 -10.57 -10.52
CA ASN A 5 -12.44 -10.04 -9.15
C ASN A 5 -11.19 -10.00 -8.25
N ASN A 6 -10.01 -9.65 -8.80
CA ASN A 6 -8.86 -9.27 -7.96
C ASN A 6 -8.92 -7.76 -7.62
N VAL A 7 -10.02 -7.33 -7.03
CA VAL A 7 -10.16 -5.99 -6.45
C VAL A 7 -9.41 -6.03 -5.12
N VAL A 8 -8.20 -5.49 -5.09
CA VAL A 8 -7.50 -5.26 -3.82
C VAL A 8 -8.29 -4.17 -3.09
N PRO A 9 -8.81 -4.43 -1.88
CA PRO A 9 -9.58 -3.43 -1.16
C PRO A 9 -8.75 -2.16 -0.94
N GLU A 10 -9.34 -1.00 -1.22
CA GLU A 10 -8.73 0.29 -0.95
C GLU A 10 -8.40 0.42 0.55
N ASN A 11 -7.33 1.16 0.89
CA ASN A 11 -6.86 1.35 2.27
C ASN A 11 -6.29 0.12 2.98
N THR A 12 -5.82 -0.89 2.23
CA THR A 12 -5.05 -2.02 2.76
C THR A 12 -3.54 -1.81 2.56
N VAL A 13 -2.71 -2.50 3.36
CA VAL A 13 -1.26 -2.49 3.18
C VAL A 13 -0.85 -2.94 1.77
N ASP A 14 -1.46 -3.99 1.23
CA ASP A 14 -1.11 -4.51 -0.09
C ASP A 14 -1.54 -3.59 -1.24
N PHE A 15 -2.66 -2.87 -1.07
CA PHE A 15 -3.06 -1.81 -2.01
C PHE A 15 -1.98 -0.73 -2.10
N TYR A 16 -1.52 -0.22 -0.95
CA TYR A 16 -0.51 0.85 -0.93
C TYR A 16 0.89 0.38 -1.34
N LYS A 17 1.29 -0.88 -1.05
CA LYS A 17 2.52 -1.47 -1.63
C LYS A 17 2.51 -1.41 -3.16
N ARG A 18 1.38 -1.77 -3.77
CA ARG A 18 1.22 -1.75 -5.23
C ARG A 18 1.31 -0.33 -5.78
N LEU A 19 0.68 0.66 -5.14
CA LEU A 19 0.76 2.06 -5.56
C LEU A 19 2.19 2.62 -5.45
N VAL A 20 2.89 2.35 -4.34
CA VAL A 20 4.30 2.75 -4.16
C VAL A 20 5.17 2.17 -5.28
N TRP A 21 5.01 0.89 -5.60
CA TRP A 21 5.76 0.25 -6.69
C TRP A 21 5.45 0.89 -8.05
N LEU A 22 4.17 1.03 -8.41
CA LEU A 22 3.77 1.61 -9.70
C LEU A 22 4.27 3.06 -9.87
N GLU A 23 4.15 3.89 -8.84
CA GLU A 23 4.63 5.28 -8.88
C GLU A 23 6.15 5.34 -9.00
N SER A 24 6.87 4.47 -8.27
CA SER A 24 8.33 4.38 -8.35
C SER A 24 8.81 3.98 -9.75
N GLU A 25 8.17 2.98 -10.39
CA GLU A 25 8.45 2.58 -11.77
C GLU A 25 8.18 3.71 -12.76
N ALA A 26 7.05 4.40 -12.60
CA ALA A 26 6.68 5.51 -13.48
C ALA A 26 7.69 6.67 -13.41
N MET A 27 8.28 6.91 -12.23
CA MET A 27 9.30 7.95 -12.05
C MET A 27 10.59 7.67 -12.84
N LEU A 28 10.99 6.40 -13.03
CA LEU A 28 12.23 6.03 -13.73
C LEU A 28 12.26 6.51 -15.20
N GLY A 29 11.09 6.59 -15.84
CA GLY A 29 10.96 7.04 -17.23
C GLY A 29 10.70 8.54 -17.39
N GLN A 30 10.46 9.27 -16.30
CA GLN A 30 10.05 10.67 -16.37
C GLN A 30 11.26 11.61 -16.46
N LYS A 31 11.24 12.52 -17.43
CA LYS A 31 12.33 13.48 -17.68
C LYS A 31 11.95 14.92 -17.36
N ASP A 32 10.65 15.21 -17.26
CA ASP A 32 10.15 16.53 -16.89
C ASP A 32 10.32 16.73 -15.37
N PRO A 33 11.10 17.71 -14.92
CA PRO A 33 11.39 17.93 -13.51
C PRO A 33 10.15 18.34 -12.71
N GLN A 34 9.19 19.05 -13.33
CA GLN A 34 7.95 19.45 -12.63
C GLN A 34 7.05 18.23 -12.42
N LYS A 35 6.97 17.34 -13.41
CA LYS A 35 6.24 16.07 -13.26
C LYS A 35 6.92 15.17 -12.24
N LEU A 36 8.25 15.05 -12.29
CA LEU A 36 9.02 14.31 -11.29
C LEU A 36 8.75 14.81 -9.87
N ALA A 37 8.72 16.12 -9.65
CA ALA A 37 8.44 16.69 -8.33
C ALA A 37 7.03 16.32 -7.82
N LYS A 38 6.03 16.37 -8.70
CA LYS A 38 4.65 15.96 -8.35
C LYS A 38 4.56 14.47 -8.04
N MET A 39 5.19 13.63 -8.86
CA MET A 39 5.24 12.18 -8.65
C MET A 39 5.97 11.82 -7.35
N ALA A 40 7.07 12.51 -7.05
CA ALA A 40 7.79 12.34 -5.80
C ALA A 40 6.93 12.68 -4.57
N LEU A 41 6.13 13.75 -4.64
CA LEU A 41 5.18 14.09 -3.58
C LEU A 41 4.12 13.00 -3.40
N GLN A 42 3.52 12.54 -4.49
CA GLN A 42 2.51 11.48 -4.47
C GLN A 42 3.08 10.15 -3.92
N LEU A 43 4.29 9.77 -4.34
CA LEU A 43 5.00 8.61 -3.82
C LEU A 43 5.24 8.72 -2.32
N ALA A 44 5.62 9.91 -1.82
CA ALA A 44 5.80 10.15 -0.39
C ALA A 44 4.49 9.99 0.39
N GLU A 45 3.36 10.47 -0.14
CA GLU A 45 2.03 10.32 0.48
C GLU A 45 1.58 8.86 0.54
N PHE A 46 1.79 8.10 -0.55
CA PHE A 46 1.52 6.65 -0.56
C PHE A 46 2.41 5.89 0.42
N THR A 47 3.69 6.22 0.47
CA THR A 47 4.66 5.58 1.39
C THR A 47 4.31 5.89 2.85
N ALA A 48 3.93 7.14 3.16
CA ALA A 48 3.51 7.53 4.50
C ALA A 48 2.24 6.79 4.93
N THR A 49 1.28 6.61 4.03
CA THR A 49 0.05 5.87 4.31
C THR A 49 0.33 4.38 4.51
N LEU A 50 1.17 3.78 3.66
CA LEU A 50 1.64 2.40 3.81
C LEU A 50 2.27 2.18 5.19
N ALA A 51 3.17 3.07 5.61
CA ALA A 51 3.83 2.98 6.92
C ALA A 51 2.82 3.02 8.07
N ARG A 52 1.86 3.94 8.03
CA ARG A 52 0.79 4.04 9.06
C ARG A 52 -0.06 2.76 9.14
N LEU A 53 -0.41 2.18 7.99
CA LEU A 53 -1.20 0.95 7.96
C LEU A 53 -0.39 -0.24 8.47
N ALA A 54 0.88 -0.36 8.08
CA ALA A 54 1.75 -1.43 8.55
C ALA A 54 1.97 -1.40 10.07
N VAL A 55 2.11 -0.19 10.65
CA VAL A 55 2.17 -0.03 12.12
C VAL A 55 0.86 -0.48 12.77
N LYS A 56 -0.30 -0.04 12.25
CA LYS A 56 -1.61 -0.47 12.77
C LYS A 56 -1.83 -1.99 12.69
N GLU A 57 -1.40 -2.64 11.61
CA GLU A 57 -1.48 -4.09 11.47
C GLU A 57 -0.55 -4.82 12.45
N ALA A 58 0.63 -4.27 12.75
CA ALA A 58 1.55 -4.82 13.73
C ALA A 58 1.09 -4.62 15.19
N GLU A 59 0.39 -3.51 15.46
CA GLU A 59 -0.19 -3.18 16.76
C GLU A 59 -1.52 -3.88 17.04
N ALA A 60 -2.19 -4.41 16.00
CA ALA A 60 -3.41 -5.18 16.18
C ALA A 60 -3.10 -6.38 17.09
N PRO A 61 -3.77 -6.52 18.26
CA PRO A 61 -3.55 -7.65 19.13
C PRO A 61 -3.75 -8.91 18.31
N ARG A 62 -2.82 -9.88 18.39
CA ARG A 62 -3.10 -11.24 17.94
C ARG A 62 -4.39 -11.61 18.66
N ARG A 63 -5.51 -11.65 17.93
CA ARG A 63 -6.76 -12.15 18.49
C ARG A 63 -6.40 -13.54 18.98
N GLU A 64 -6.29 -13.69 20.29
CA GLU A 64 -6.20 -14.97 20.94
C GLU A 64 -7.40 -15.73 20.39
N THR A 65 -7.13 -16.73 19.56
CA THR A 65 -8.11 -17.78 19.28
C THR A 65 -8.68 -18.15 20.64
N PRO A 66 -10.00 -18.06 20.87
CA PRO A 66 -10.55 -18.51 22.13
C PRO A 66 -10.12 -19.97 22.27
N SER A 67 -9.18 -20.20 23.18
CA SER A 67 -8.77 -21.53 23.57
C SER A 67 -10.04 -22.16 24.10
N GLU A 68 -10.56 -23.10 23.34
CA GLU A 68 -11.65 -23.98 23.71
C GLU A 68 -11.19 -24.72 24.98
N ALA A 69 -11.47 -24.12 26.13
CA ALA A 69 -11.37 -24.78 27.42
C ALA A 69 -12.62 -25.65 27.53
N ALA A 70 -12.46 -26.87 27.03
CA ALA A 70 -13.29 -28.04 27.31
C ALA A 70 -13.30 -28.37 28.81
#